data_AF-A0A1C6PSR7-F1
#
_entry.id   AF-A0A1C6PSR7-F1
#
_cell.length_a   1.000
_cell.length_b   1.000
_cell.length_c   1.000
_cell.angle_alpha   90.00
_cell.angle_beta   90.00
_cell.angle_gamma   90.00
#
_symmetry.space_group_name_H-M   'P 1'
#
loop_
_entity.id
_entity.type
_entity.pdbx_description
1 polymer ?
#
loop_
_entity_poly.entity_id
_entity_poly.type
_entity_poly.pdbx_seq_one_letter_code
_entity_poly.pdbx_strand_id
1 'polypeptide(L)'
;MSDGGSEGTPERDGWRAALGGLTTRGRSFLAAGMAATVCSYLLGQADLLRVGLLLAALPLVCVLVLHRTRYRVAGSRTLAPARVPAATESRVRLRMENISRLPTGVLMLQDRVPYVLGPRPRFILDRVEAGGRREVSYRVRSDLRGRYPLGPLQLRLSDPFGMCELIRSFSASDTLTVVPRVEPLPAVRPAGEAAGYGDGRHRSPALAGEDDVIPRGYRHGDDLRRIHWRSTARYGELMVRREEQPQKARCTVLLDTRETAHPGSGPDSAFEWAVAGAASTAVHLLERGFSVRLLTDTGSSVPGPDGAGSFAGGTDSADAAGLLLDTLAVVEHSEEEGLSAAYDVLRGGNEGLLVAFFGDLDEEQAAVAGRMRQRSGAAVAFVLDGDAWTRGPGGIRFSDGQVPVAERLRLLRKAGWTALPVTPGDTLAALWRAAGERTGAPETVAGGRS
;
A
#
# COMPACT_ATOMS: atom_id res chain seq x y z
N MET A 1 36.89 30.68 -2.67
CA MET A 1 35.95 31.55 -3.40
C MET A 1 34.66 31.57 -2.64
N SER A 2 34.41 32.70 -1.99
CA SER A 2 33.18 33.01 -1.30
C SER A 2 32.03 33.03 -2.30
N ASP A 3 30.92 32.38 -1.97
CA ASP A 3 29.64 32.79 -2.52
C ASP A 3 28.66 32.94 -1.36
N GLY A 4 28.31 34.19 -1.10
CA GLY A 4 27.55 34.62 0.06
C GLY A 4 26.10 34.19 -0.07
N GLY A 5 25.66 33.36 0.87
CA GLY A 5 24.25 33.11 1.10
C GLY A 5 23.55 34.43 1.39
N SER A 6 22.67 34.86 0.47
CA SER A 6 21.71 35.90 0.75
C SER A 6 20.64 35.33 1.68
N GLU A 7 20.82 35.53 2.99
CA GLU A 7 19.71 35.48 3.94
C GLU A 7 18.72 36.59 3.59
N GLY A 8 17.88 36.32 2.59
CA GLY A 8 16.68 37.11 2.34
C GLY A 8 15.79 37.00 3.56
N THR A 9 15.68 38.09 4.33
CA THR A 9 14.77 38.23 5.47
C THR A 9 13.38 37.69 5.10
N PRO A 10 12.87 36.62 5.75
CA PRO A 10 11.58 36.00 5.41
C PRO A 10 10.40 36.99 5.53
N GLU A 11 10.59 38.12 6.22
CA GLU A 11 9.61 39.19 6.33
C GLU A 11 9.40 39.98 5.03
N ARG A 12 10.45 40.28 4.24
CA ARG A 12 10.33 41.11 3.02
C ARG A 12 9.53 40.41 1.92
N ASP A 13 9.67 39.10 1.79
CA ASP A 13 8.85 38.29 0.88
C ASP A 13 7.41 38.15 1.37
N GLY A 14 7.19 38.14 2.70
CA GLY A 14 5.85 38.10 3.30
C GLY A 14 4.99 39.32 2.97
N TRP A 15 5.55 40.52 3.02
CA TRP A 15 4.82 41.76 2.71
C TRP A 15 4.50 41.91 1.22
N ARG A 16 5.42 41.52 0.34
CA ARG A 16 5.18 41.50 -1.11
C ARG A 16 4.08 40.51 -1.49
N ALA A 17 4.09 39.32 -0.88
CA ALA A 17 3.02 38.34 -1.05
C ALA A 17 1.67 38.85 -0.51
N ALA A 18 1.67 39.56 0.62
CA ALA A 18 0.45 40.14 1.20
C ALA A 18 -0.14 41.27 0.34
N LEU A 19 0.69 42.14 -0.24
CA LEU A 19 0.26 43.15 -1.22
C LEU A 19 -0.18 42.53 -2.55
N GLY A 20 0.44 41.41 -2.94
CA GLY A 20 -0.01 40.58 -4.07
C GLY A 20 -1.39 39.93 -3.84
N GLY A 21 -1.81 39.81 -2.58
CA GLY A 21 -3.12 39.30 -2.18
C GLY A 21 -4.27 40.32 -2.28
N LEU A 22 -4.03 41.56 -2.74
CA LEU A 22 -5.12 42.53 -2.95
C LEU A 22 -6.07 42.04 -4.06
N THR A 23 -7.35 41.91 -3.74
CA THR A 23 -8.39 41.54 -4.70
C THR A 23 -8.67 42.71 -5.66
N THR A 24 -9.47 42.46 -6.71
CA THR A 24 -9.94 43.53 -7.61
C THR A 24 -10.57 44.69 -6.84
N ARG A 25 -11.36 44.40 -5.79
CA ARG A 25 -11.96 45.43 -4.94
C ARG A 25 -10.90 46.23 -4.18
N GLY A 26 -9.93 45.56 -3.55
CA GLY A 26 -8.86 46.24 -2.82
C GLY A 26 -8.02 47.15 -3.73
N ARG A 27 -7.71 46.69 -4.94
CA ARG A 27 -6.99 47.48 -5.95
C ARG A 27 -7.79 48.69 -6.42
N SER A 28 -9.09 48.54 -6.67
CA SER A 28 -9.97 49.66 -7.06
C SER A 28 -10.10 50.70 -5.96
N PHE A 29 -10.26 50.30 -4.70
CA PHE A 29 -10.31 51.22 -3.56
C PHE A 29 -8.99 51.97 -3.37
N LEU A 30 -7.86 51.28 -3.49
CA LEU A 30 -6.55 51.90 -3.41
C LEU A 30 -6.33 52.91 -4.56
N ALA A 31 -6.70 52.54 -5.80
CA ALA A 31 -6.60 53.41 -6.96
C ALA A 31 -7.51 54.65 -6.83
N ALA A 32 -8.75 54.47 -6.40
CA ALA A 32 -9.69 55.57 -6.16
C ALA A 32 -9.20 56.51 -5.04
N GLY A 33 -8.64 55.96 -3.95
CA GLY A 33 -8.04 56.75 -2.88
C GLY A 33 -6.84 57.58 -3.35
N MET A 34 -5.95 56.99 -4.15
CA MET A 34 -4.83 57.70 -4.75
C MET A 34 -5.30 58.81 -5.71
N ALA A 35 -6.26 58.52 -6.59
CA ALA A 35 -6.81 59.51 -7.52
C ALA A 35 -7.48 60.68 -6.77
N ALA A 36 -8.29 60.40 -5.75
CA ALA A 36 -8.92 61.43 -4.93
C ALA A 36 -7.88 62.30 -4.19
N THR A 37 -6.78 61.70 -3.72
CA THR A 37 -5.68 62.43 -3.08
C THR A 37 -4.98 63.38 -4.06
N VAL A 38 -4.73 62.93 -5.30
CA VAL A 38 -4.14 63.78 -6.35
C VAL A 38 -5.10 64.91 -6.74
N CYS A 39 -6.38 64.61 -6.93
CA CYS A 39 -7.39 65.63 -7.22
C CYS A 39 -7.49 66.67 -6.09
N SER A 40 -7.42 66.24 -4.83
CA SER A 40 -7.45 67.14 -3.67
C SER A 40 -6.28 68.13 -3.69
N TYR A 41 -5.07 67.65 -4.01
CA TYR A 41 -3.90 68.51 -4.14
C TYR A 41 -4.06 69.54 -5.26
N LEU A 42 -4.62 69.14 -6.40
CA LEU A 42 -4.84 70.04 -7.55
C LEU A 42 -5.97 71.06 -7.31
N LEU A 43 -7.02 70.67 -6.60
CA LEU A 43 -8.21 71.51 -6.31
C LEU A 43 -8.07 72.32 -5.01
N GLY A 44 -7.05 72.05 -4.19
CA GLY A 44 -6.85 72.71 -2.89
C GLY A 44 -7.90 72.36 -1.83
N GLN A 45 -8.68 71.28 -2.02
CA GLN A 45 -9.82 70.96 -1.18
C GLN A 45 -9.48 69.91 -0.11
N ALA A 46 -9.40 70.34 1.15
CA ALA A 46 -8.97 69.50 2.27
C ALA A 46 -9.92 68.31 2.56
N ASP A 47 -11.22 68.44 2.27
CA ASP A 47 -12.18 67.35 2.50
C ASP A 47 -11.96 66.17 1.56
N LEU A 48 -11.56 66.44 0.31
CA LEU A 48 -11.25 65.40 -0.66
C LEU A 48 -9.99 64.61 -0.27
N LEU A 49 -9.04 65.26 0.42
CA LEU A 49 -7.85 64.60 0.98
C LEU A 49 -8.23 63.56 2.03
N ARG A 50 -9.16 63.91 2.94
CA ARG A 50 -9.62 63.02 4.02
C ARG A 50 -10.27 61.77 3.46
N VAL A 51 -11.12 61.94 2.44
CA VAL A 51 -11.80 60.82 1.75
C VAL A 51 -10.78 59.96 1.00
N GLY A 52 -9.85 60.57 0.26
CA GLY A 52 -8.80 59.86 -0.47
C GLY A 52 -7.90 59.04 0.45
N LEU A 53 -7.49 59.62 1.58
CA LEU A 53 -6.69 58.95 2.59
C LEU A 53 -7.44 57.77 3.23
N LEU A 54 -8.72 57.94 3.56
CA LEU A 54 -9.54 56.88 4.16
C LEU A 54 -9.73 55.71 3.19
N LEU A 55 -10.00 55.99 1.91
CA LEU A 55 -10.12 54.97 0.86
C LEU A 55 -8.81 54.21 0.63
N ALA A 56 -7.66 54.89 0.69
CA ALA A 56 -6.36 54.26 0.54
C ALA A 56 -5.93 53.49 1.81
N ALA A 57 -6.28 53.98 3.00
CA ALA A 57 -5.91 53.36 4.26
C ALA A 57 -6.64 52.04 4.50
N LEU A 58 -7.91 51.92 4.10
CA LEU A 58 -8.73 50.74 4.37
C LEU A 58 -8.14 49.43 3.79
N PRO A 59 -7.73 49.33 2.50
CA PRO A 59 -7.04 48.16 1.97
C PRO A 59 -5.71 47.86 2.69
N LEU A 60 -4.94 48.89 3.07
CA LEU A 60 -3.66 48.73 3.77
C LEU A 60 -3.85 48.16 5.18
N VAL A 61 -4.88 48.61 5.90
CA VAL A 61 -5.27 48.04 7.20
C VAL A 61 -5.70 46.59 7.05
N CYS A 62 -6.48 46.26 6.02
CA CYS A 62 -6.90 44.87 5.75
C CYS A 62 -5.69 43.95 5.50
N VAL A 63 -4.74 44.39 4.68
CA VAL A 63 -3.48 43.67 4.41
C VAL A 63 -2.68 43.48 5.71
N LEU A 64 -2.53 44.53 6.53
CA LEU A 64 -1.81 44.49 7.80
C LEU A 64 -2.43 43.47 8.78
N VAL A 65 -3.76 43.48 8.92
CA VAL A 65 -4.50 42.56 9.80
C VAL A 65 -4.36 41.11 9.32
N LEU A 66 -4.54 40.86 8.02
CA LEU A 66 -4.40 39.52 7.45
C LEU A 66 -2.97 38.99 7.54
N HIS A 67 -1.97 39.82 7.23
CA HIS A 67 -0.56 39.44 7.32
C HIS A 67 -0.18 39.07 8.77
N ARG A 68 -0.67 39.80 9.77
CA ARG A 68 -0.45 39.45 11.19
C ARG A 68 -1.17 38.17 11.61
N THR A 69 -2.37 37.94 11.10
CA THR A 69 -3.18 36.75 11.42
C THR A 69 -2.57 35.48 10.81
N ARG A 70 -1.93 35.58 9.63
CA ARG A 70 -1.38 34.42 8.88
C ARG A 70 -0.42 33.56 9.69
N TYR A 71 0.46 34.18 10.48
CA TYR A 71 1.54 33.47 11.20
C TYR A 71 1.04 32.79 12.48
N ARG A 72 -0.23 32.99 12.85
CA ARG A 72 -0.77 32.56 14.13
C ARG A 72 -1.92 31.54 14.00
N VAL A 73 -2.00 30.87 12.86
CA VAL A 73 -2.93 29.74 12.66
C VAL A 73 -2.11 28.48 12.38
N ALA A 74 -2.28 27.43 13.19
CA ALA A 74 -1.69 26.12 12.93
C ALA A 74 -2.75 25.19 12.32
N GLY A 75 -2.35 24.39 11.35
CA GLY A 75 -3.21 23.40 10.71
C GLY A 75 -2.53 22.04 10.74
N SER A 76 -3.25 21.01 11.14
CA SER A 76 -2.80 19.62 11.06
C SER A 76 -3.85 18.76 10.39
N ARG A 77 -3.39 17.71 9.70
CA ARG A 77 -4.23 16.65 9.16
C ARG A 77 -3.86 15.35 9.86
N THR A 78 -4.88 14.55 10.12
CA THR A 78 -4.71 13.18 10.60
C THR A 78 -5.60 12.26 9.78
N LEU A 79 -5.05 11.11 9.41
CA LEU A 79 -5.71 10.07 8.63
C LEU A 79 -5.84 8.83 9.50
N ALA A 80 -7.08 8.35 9.70
CA ALA A 80 -7.34 7.20 10.54
C ALA A 80 -8.43 6.29 9.95
N PRO A 81 -8.09 5.03 9.58
CA PRO A 81 -6.74 4.44 9.50
C PRO A 81 -5.97 4.90 8.24
N ALA A 82 -4.63 4.88 8.29
CA ALA A 82 -3.77 5.25 7.16
C ALA A 82 -3.62 4.14 6.11
N ARG A 83 -3.95 2.90 6.48
CA ARG A 83 -4.02 1.74 5.60
C ARG A 83 -5.44 1.18 5.61
N VAL A 84 -6.06 1.03 4.43
CA VAL A 84 -7.41 0.47 4.27
C VAL A 84 -7.46 -0.52 3.11
N PRO A 85 -8.28 -1.59 3.18
CA PRO A 85 -8.60 -2.38 2.00
C PRO A 85 -9.36 -1.56 0.95
N ALA A 86 -9.20 -1.92 -0.33
CA ALA A 86 -9.96 -1.33 -1.42
C ALA A 86 -11.48 -1.38 -1.16
N ALA A 87 -12.19 -0.32 -1.58
CA ALA A 87 -13.60 -0.03 -1.30
C ALA A 87 -13.99 0.22 0.17
N THR A 88 -13.02 0.38 1.06
CA THR A 88 -13.27 0.78 2.46
C THR A 88 -13.03 2.28 2.64
N GLU A 89 -13.83 2.94 3.48
CA GLU A 89 -13.67 4.36 3.79
C GLU A 89 -12.58 4.59 4.85
N SER A 90 -11.76 5.62 4.65
CA SER A 90 -10.90 6.20 5.70
C SER A 90 -11.37 7.61 6.05
N ARG A 91 -11.22 8.01 7.32
CA ARG A 91 -11.60 9.35 7.80
C ARG A 91 -10.39 10.24 7.87
N VAL A 92 -10.46 11.37 7.18
CA VAL A 92 -9.51 12.47 7.30
C VAL A 92 -10.08 13.49 8.28
N ARG A 93 -9.30 13.85 9.30
CA ARG A 93 -9.63 14.93 10.23
C ARG A 93 -8.65 16.07 10.04
N LEU A 94 -9.19 17.26 9.78
CA LEU A 94 -8.44 18.50 9.66
C LEU A 94 -8.68 19.32 10.92
N ARG A 95 -7.59 19.66 11.62
CA ARG A 95 -7.63 20.44 12.85
C ARG A 95 -6.95 21.77 12.61
N MET A 96 -7.68 22.84 12.92
CA MET A 96 -7.21 24.21 12.83
C MET A 96 -7.17 24.82 14.24
N GLU A 97 -6.03 25.40 14.59
CA GLU A 97 -5.81 26.03 15.90
C GLU A 97 -5.39 27.48 15.72
N ASN A 98 -6.09 28.38 16.42
CA ASN A 98 -5.73 29.79 16.49
C ASN A 98 -4.79 30.00 17.67
N ILE A 99 -3.49 30.09 17.41
CA ILE A 99 -2.46 30.38 18.43
C ILE A 99 -2.33 31.88 18.74
N SER A 100 -3.25 32.71 18.24
CA SER A 100 -3.27 34.15 18.49
C SER A 100 -4.18 34.54 19.65
N ARG A 101 -3.99 35.77 20.14
CA ARG A 101 -4.85 36.40 21.14
C ARG A 101 -6.07 37.11 20.54
N LEU A 102 -6.26 37.06 19.23
CA LEU A 102 -7.35 37.71 18.50
C LEU A 102 -8.21 36.66 17.79
N PRO A 103 -9.51 36.88 17.62
CA PRO A 103 -10.34 36.01 16.80
C PRO A 103 -9.92 36.08 15.32
N THR A 104 -10.03 34.96 14.60
CA THR A 104 -9.79 34.96 13.14
C THR A 104 -11.01 35.49 12.38
N GLY A 105 -10.78 35.95 11.14
CA GLY A 105 -11.85 36.14 10.16
C GLY A 105 -12.43 34.81 9.68
N VAL A 106 -13.24 34.87 8.60
CA VAL A 106 -13.71 33.68 7.90
C VAL A 106 -12.50 32.96 7.28
N LEU A 107 -12.42 31.65 7.52
CA LEU A 107 -11.35 30.81 7.01
C LEU A 107 -11.94 29.81 6.02
N MET A 108 -11.30 29.66 4.86
CA MET A 108 -11.64 28.60 3.93
C MET A 108 -10.50 27.57 3.92
N LEU A 109 -10.83 26.36 4.36
CA LEU A 109 -9.93 25.22 4.34
C LEU A 109 -10.17 24.40 3.08
N GLN A 110 -9.10 24.13 2.33
CA GLN A 110 -9.14 23.30 1.15
C GLN A 110 -8.05 22.24 1.25
N ASP A 111 -8.42 20.98 1.16
CA ASP A 111 -7.44 19.89 1.06
C ASP A 111 -7.31 19.45 -0.39
N ARG A 112 -6.09 19.03 -0.78
CA ARG A 112 -5.84 18.49 -2.11
C ARG A 112 -5.84 16.98 -2.01
N VAL A 113 -6.80 16.37 -2.71
CA VAL A 113 -7.01 14.92 -2.72
C VAL A 113 -6.97 14.45 -4.18
N PRO A 114 -6.31 13.32 -4.50
CA PRO A 114 -6.38 12.70 -5.82
C PRO A 114 -7.82 12.42 -6.23
N TYR A 115 -8.14 12.60 -7.52
CA TYR A 115 -9.52 12.48 -8.02
C TYR A 115 -10.14 11.10 -7.76
N VAL A 116 -9.32 10.04 -7.76
CA VAL A 116 -9.74 8.66 -7.47
C VAL A 116 -10.37 8.53 -6.07
N LEU A 117 -10.00 9.40 -5.13
CA LEU A 117 -10.54 9.40 -3.76
C LEU A 117 -11.77 10.30 -3.57
N GLY A 118 -12.17 11.04 -4.61
CA GLY A 118 -13.33 11.94 -4.60
C GLY A 118 -13.00 13.41 -4.94
N PRO A 119 -14.01 14.29 -4.81
CA PRO A 119 -13.84 15.72 -5.10
C PRO A 119 -12.95 16.41 -4.07
N ARG A 120 -12.34 17.54 -4.46
CA ARG A 120 -11.51 18.36 -3.56
C ARG A 120 -12.37 18.93 -2.42
N PRO A 121 -12.15 18.52 -1.16
CA PRO A 121 -12.99 18.95 -0.06
C PRO A 121 -12.69 20.41 0.30
N ARG A 122 -13.75 21.19 0.51
CA ARG A 122 -13.69 22.62 0.85
C ARG A 122 -14.60 22.86 2.04
N PHE A 123 -14.07 23.49 3.08
CA PHE A 123 -14.79 23.83 4.29
C PHE A 123 -14.66 25.32 4.56
N ILE A 124 -15.79 25.96 4.86
CA ILE A 124 -15.80 27.31 5.40
C ILE A 124 -15.90 27.16 6.90
N LEU A 125 -14.90 27.69 7.61
CA LEU A 125 -14.90 27.77 9.06
C LEU A 125 -15.24 29.21 9.42
N ASP A 126 -16.24 29.34 10.29
CA ASP A 126 -16.52 30.60 10.95
C ASP A 126 -15.35 31.01 11.85
N ARG A 127 -15.46 32.22 12.40
CA ARG A 127 -14.50 32.82 13.33
C ARG A 127 -13.99 31.80 14.36
N VAL A 128 -12.68 31.61 14.41
CA VAL A 128 -12.02 30.83 15.47
C VAL A 128 -11.64 31.78 16.59
N GLU A 129 -12.09 31.49 17.80
CA GLU A 129 -11.80 32.28 19.00
C GLU A 129 -10.28 32.33 19.27
N ALA A 130 -9.84 33.30 20.07
CA ALA A 130 -8.45 33.37 20.53
C ALA A 130 -8.10 32.10 21.33
N GLY A 131 -7.03 31.40 20.94
CA GLY A 131 -6.70 30.07 21.51
C GLY A 131 -7.68 28.94 21.11
N GLY A 132 -8.67 29.24 20.27
CA GLY A 132 -9.72 28.31 19.88
C GLY A 132 -9.24 27.27 18.88
N ARG A 133 -9.99 26.16 18.80
CA ARG A 133 -9.77 25.07 17.86
C ARG A 133 -11.04 24.75 17.08
N ARG A 134 -10.90 24.46 15.80
CA ARG A 134 -11.97 23.94 14.94
C ARG A 134 -11.51 22.67 14.26
N GLU A 135 -12.40 21.71 14.17
CA GLU A 135 -12.14 20.42 13.54
C GLU A 135 -13.22 20.14 12.51
N VAL A 136 -12.80 19.70 11.32
CA VAL A 136 -13.70 19.23 10.27
C VAL A 136 -13.18 17.89 9.76
N SER A 137 -14.09 17.00 9.39
CA SER A 137 -13.74 15.68 8.91
C SER A 137 -14.45 15.35 7.61
N TYR A 138 -13.76 14.64 6.73
CA TYR A 138 -14.33 14.08 5.52
C TYR A 138 -13.89 12.63 5.35
N ARG A 139 -14.53 11.94 4.41
CA ARG A 139 -14.26 10.54 4.11
C ARG A 139 -13.65 10.43 2.73
N VAL A 140 -12.72 9.50 2.59
CA VAL A 140 -12.07 9.14 1.33
C VAL A 140 -12.21 7.64 1.12
N ARG A 141 -12.43 7.23 -0.12
CA ARG A 141 -12.56 5.84 -0.54
C ARG A 141 -11.99 5.70 -1.95
N SER A 142 -11.25 4.62 -2.19
CA SER A 142 -10.83 4.20 -3.53
C SER A 142 -11.26 2.75 -3.74
N ASP A 143 -11.74 2.43 -4.93
CA ASP A 143 -11.95 1.03 -5.34
C ASP A 143 -10.67 0.43 -5.95
N LEU A 144 -9.70 1.26 -6.34
CA LEU A 144 -8.38 0.84 -6.83
C LEU A 144 -7.35 0.85 -5.70
N ARG A 145 -6.45 -0.12 -5.73
CA ARG A 145 -5.28 -0.17 -4.85
C ARG A 145 -4.26 0.92 -5.22
N GLY A 146 -3.45 1.34 -4.26
CA GLY A 146 -2.42 2.34 -4.50
C GLY A 146 -2.01 3.13 -3.26
N ARG A 147 -0.99 3.96 -3.43
CA ARG A 147 -0.59 4.96 -2.45
C ARG A 147 -1.03 6.34 -2.91
N TYR A 148 -1.93 6.95 -2.16
CA TYR A 148 -2.52 8.23 -2.49
C TYR A 148 -2.03 9.32 -1.53
N PRO A 149 -1.15 10.23 -1.97
CA PRO A 149 -0.75 11.36 -1.16
C PRO A 149 -1.90 12.36 -1.04
N LEU A 150 -2.22 12.73 0.20
CA LEU A 150 -3.14 13.79 0.56
C LEU A 150 -2.34 15.06 0.83
N GLY A 151 -2.82 16.19 0.34
CA GLY A 151 -2.25 17.51 0.56
C GLY A 151 -1.60 18.13 -0.69
N PRO A 152 -1.07 19.35 -0.55
CA PRO A 152 -0.97 20.13 0.69
C PRO A 152 -2.32 20.67 1.17
N LEU A 153 -2.44 20.88 2.49
CA LEU A 153 -3.59 21.56 3.09
C LEU A 153 -3.46 23.07 2.83
N GLN A 154 -4.48 23.69 2.26
CA GLN A 154 -4.51 25.11 1.92
C GLN A 154 -5.53 25.84 2.79
N LEU A 155 -5.08 26.91 3.42
CA LEU A 155 -5.91 27.83 4.19
C LEU A 155 -5.97 29.16 3.45
N ARG A 156 -7.17 29.54 3.02
CA ARG A 156 -7.47 30.84 2.43
C ARG A 156 -8.11 31.71 3.51
N LEU A 157 -7.47 32.84 3.80
CA LEU A 157 -7.94 33.86 4.71
C LEU A 157 -8.48 35.03 3.88
N SER A 158 -9.66 35.53 4.21
CA SER A 158 -10.25 36.69 3.56
C SER A 158 -10.70 37.70 4.61
N ASP A 159 -10.50 38.99 4.33
CA ASP A 159 -11.02 40.05 5.20
C ASP A 159 -12.54 40.22 5.01
N PRO A 160 -13.25 40.84 5.99
CA PRO A 160 -14.69 41.03 5.92
C PRO A 160 -15.18 41.87 4.72
N PHE A 161 -14.34 42.77 4.17
CA PHE A 161 -14.68 43.60 3.02
C PHE A 161 -14.28 42.95 1.68
N GLY A 162 -13.61 41.81 1.71
CA GLY A 162 -13.11 41.09 0.53
C GLY A 162 -12.11 41.89 -0.30
N MET A 163 -11.35 42.78 0.33
CA MET A 163 -10.34 43.63 -0.29
C MET A 163 -8.98 42.95 -0.42
N CYS A 164 -8.69 41.98 0.44
CA CYS A 164 -7.45 41.24 0.50
C CYS A 164 -7.72 39.76 0.83
N GLU A 165 -7.02 38.90 0.13
CA GLU A 165 -7.04 37.47 0.32
C GLU A 165 -5.62 36.95 0.46
N LEU A 166 -5.42 36.03 1.40
CA LEU A 166 -4.13 35.43 1.63
C LEU A 166 -4.26 33.92 1.67
N ILE A 167 -3.45 33.23 0.86
CA ILE A 167 -3.40 31.78 0.84
C ILE A 167 -2.15 31.33 1.58
N ARG A 168 -2.33 30.43 2.55
CA ARG A 168 -1.27 29.73 3.25
C ARG A 168 -1.36 28.25 2.96
N SER A 169 -0.28 27.65 2.47
CA SER A 169 -0.15 26.21 2.32
C SER A 169 0.60 25.61 3.52
N PHE A 170 0.14 24.45 3.98
CA PHE A 170 0.88 23.58 4.89
C PHE A 170 1.49 22.46 4.05
N SER A 171 2.82 22.35 4.09
CA SER A 171 3.58 21.38 3.27
C SER A 171 3.43 19.93 3.73
N ALA A 172 2.85 19.68 4.90
CA ALA A 172 2.62 18.34 5.40
C ALA A 172 1.70 17.54 4.47
N SER A 173 2.21 16.39 4.02
CA SER A 173 1.50 15.39 3.22
C SER A 173 1.33 14.11 4.03
N ASP A 174 0.11 13.56 4.07
CA ASP A 174 -0.16 12.24 4.63
C ASP A 174 -0.47 11.30 3.48
N THR A 175 -0.14 10.02 3.59
CA THR A 175 -0.38 9.04 2.52
C THR A 175 -1.42 8.04 2.96
N LEU A 176 -2.48 7.88 2.17
CA LEU A 176 -3.43 6.79 2.30
C LEU A 176 -2.93 5.61 1.46
N THR A 177 -2.66 4.48 2.11
CA THR A 177 -2.33 3.22 1.42
C THR A 177 -3.60 2.38 1.30
N VAL A 178 -4.06 2.18 0.07
CA VAL A 178 -5.18 1.29 -0.25
C VAL A 178 -4.61 -0.06 -0.66
N VAL A 179 -4.76 -1.05 0.22
CA VAL A 179 -4.27 -2.43 0.01
C VAL A 179 -5.33 -3.27 -0.70
N PRO A 180 -4.95 -4.35 -1.40
CA PRO A 180 -5.93 -5.28 -1.96
C PRO A 180 -6.89 -5.81 -0.89
N ARG A 181 -8.09 -6.22 -1.33
CA ARG A 181 -9.06 -6.86 -0.42
C ARG A 181 -8.54 -8.22 0.00
N VAL A 182 -8.66 -8.51 1.30
CA VAL A 182 -8.28 -9.79 1.90
C VAL A 182 -9.55 -10.52 2.30
N GLU A 183 -9.78 -11.69 1.70
CA GLU A 183 -10.89 -12.58 2.04
C GLU A 183 -10.41 -13.66 3.04
N PRO A 184 -11.13 -13.93 4.14
CA PRO A 184 -10.78 -15.00 5.05
C PRO A 184 -10.95 -16.36 4.38
N LEU A 185 -9.89 -17.18 4.35
CA LEU A 185 -9.92 -18.49 3.72
C LEU A 185 -10.22 -19.61 4.73
N PRO A 186 -10.86 -20.72 4.31
CA PRO A 186 -11.22 -21.80 5.22
C PRO A 186 -10.00 -22.62 5.73
N ALA A 187 -10.21 -23.28 6.87
CA ALA A 187 -9.34 -24.31 7.47
C ALA A 187 -9.22 -25.57 6.62
N VAL A 188 -8.46 -25.46 5.52
CA VAL A 188 -8.18 -26.57 4.59
C VAL A 188 -6.69 -26.84 4.57
N ARG A 189 -6.32 -28.13 4.53
CA ARG A 189 -4.93 -28.62 4.45
C ARG A 189 -4.50 -28.76 2.99
N PRO A 190 -3.78 -27.81 2.37
CA PRO A 190 -3.18 -28.02 1.05
C PRO A 190 -2.08 -29.10 1.12
N ALA A 191 -1.71 -29.66 -0.04
CA ALA A 191 -0.89 -30.88 -0.17
C ALA A 191 0.47 -30.87 0.55
N GLY A 192 0.96 -29.69 0.94
CA GLY A 192 2.20 -29.51 1.68
C GLY A 192 2.08 -29.69 3.20
N GLU A 193 0.88 -29.61 3.79
CA GLU A 193 0.70 -29.83 5.23
C GLU A 193 0.78 -31.32 5.60
N ALA A 194 0.37 -32.23 4.70
CA ALA A 194 0.36 -33.68 4.93
C ALA A 194 1.77 -34.26 5.12
N ALA A 195 2.80 -33.61 4.58
CA ALA A 195 4.20 -34.00 4.76
C ALA A 195 4.81 -33.53 6.10
N GLY A 196 3.99 -33.16 7.09
CA GLY A 196 4.45 -32.72 8.42
C GLY A 196 5.03 -31.31 8.46
N TYR A 197 4.83 -30.53 7.39
CA TYR A 197 5.46 -29.23 7.19
C TYR A 197 4.68 -28.06 7.82
N GLY A 198 3.40 -28.21 8.18
CA GLY A 198 2.52 -27.08 8.54
C GLY A 198 2.17 -26.88 10.01
N ASP A 199 2.50 -27.83 10.90
CA ASP A 199 2.11 -27.74 12.32
C ASP A 199 3.29 -27.37 13.22
N GLY A 200 3.78 -26.14 13.06
CA GLY A 200 4.78 -25.55 13.93
C GLY A 200 4.23 -25.08 15.28
N ARG A 201 2.90 -25.20 15.51
CA ARG A 201 2.24 -24.70 16.72
C ARG A 201 1.78 -25.81 17.66
N HIS A 202 1.55 -27.04 17.18
CA HIS A 202 1.04 -28.15 18.00
C HIS A 202 1.89 -29.43 17.99
N ARG A 203 3.17 -29.37 17.62
CA ARG A 203 4.13 -30.27 18.29
C ARG A 203 4.41 -29.72 19.69
N SER A 204 3.47 -29.97 20.59
CA SER A 204 3.86 -30.30 21.95
C SER A 204 4.96 -31.35 21.84
N PRO A 205 6.11 -31.23 22.54
CA PRO A 205 7.12 -32.28 22.55
C PRO A 205 6.53 -33.47 23.34
N ALA A 206 5.61 -34.17 22.72
CA ALA A 206 5.14 -35.46 23.17
C ALA A 206 6.28 -36.44 22.88
N LEU A 207 7.18 -36.57 23.85
CA LEU A 207 7.85 -37.83 24.18
C LEU A 207 8.51 -38.56 22.99
N ALA A 208 9.21 -37.82 22.13
CA ALA A 208 10.10 -38.41 21.13
C ALA A 208 11.55 -38.05 21.49
N GLY A 209 12.23 -39.01 22.12
CA GLY A 209 13.69 -39.15 22.29
C GLY A 209 14.54 -37.89 22.46
N GLU A 210 15.19 -37.75 23.62
CA GLU A 210 16.22 -36.76 23.96
C GLU A 210 17.48 -36.75 23.05
N ASP A 211 17.50 -37.44 21.90
CA ASP A 211 18.74 -37.84 21.23
C ASP A 211 19.03 -37.17 19.86
N ASP A 212 18.16 -36.31 19.31
CA ASP A 212 18.35 -35.79 17.93
C ASP A 212 18.97 -34.38 17.83
N VAL A 213 19.77 -33.98 18.82
CA VAL A 213 20.55 -32.72 18.73
C VAL A 213 21.96 -33.03 18.24
N ILE A 214 22.30 -32.59 17.02
CA ILE A 214 23.67 -32.63 16.50
C ILE A 214 24.58 -31.78 17.42
N PRO A 215 25.47 -32.40 18.21
CA PRO A 215 26.28 -31.65 19.15
C PRO A 215 27.42 -30.95 18.40
N ARG A 216 27.69 -29.69 18.74
CA ARG A 216 28.85 -28.94 18.20
C ARG A 216 29.84 -28.60 19.31
N GLY A 217 31.12 -28.47 18.95
CA GLY A 217 32.14 -27.97 19.86
C GLY A 217 31.78 -26.57 20.39
N TYR A 218 32.01 -26.37 21.68
CA TYR A 218 31.88 -25.10 22.38
C TYR A 218 32.81 -24.06 21.77
N ARG A 219 32.29 -22.85 21.54
CA ARG A 219 33.09 -21.68 21.17
C ARG A 219 33.01 -20.65 22.28
N HIS A 220 34.09 -19.91 22.45
CA HIS A 220 34.17 -18.85 23.45
C HIS A 220 33.07 -17.80 23.16
N GLY A 221 32.13 -17.64 24.10
CA GLY A 221 30.92 -16.82 23.93
C GLY A 221 29.60 -17.60 23.94
N ASP A 222 29.65 -18.94 23.86
CA ASP A 222 28.47 -19.78 24.06
C ASP A 222 28.05 -19.82 25.54
N ASP A 223 26.73 -19.81 25.80
CA ASP A 223 26.20 -19.91 27.17
C ASP A 223 26.51 -21.29 27.78
N LEU A 224 27.21 -21.30 28.91
CA LEU A 224 27.59 -22.50 29.66
C LEU A 224 26.38 -23.33 30.11
N ARG A 225 25.19 -22.73 30.22
CA ARG A 225 23.94 -23.45 30.56
C ARG A 225 23.47 -24.37 29.43
N ARG A 226 23.99 -24.18 28.21
CA ARG A 226 23.64 -24.96 27.01
C ARG A 226 24.61 -26.11 26.74
N ILE A 227 25.54 -26.38 27.66
CA ILE A 227 26.47 -27.51 27.55
C ILE A 227 25.71 -28.83 27.70
N HIS A 228 25.91 -29.72 26.74
CA HIS A 228 25.35 -31.07 26.76
C HIS A 228 26.32 -32.03 27.45
N TRP A 229 26.22 -32.14 28.78
CA TRP A 229 27.16 -32.89 29.61
C TRP A 229 27.37 -34.35 29.17
N ARG A 230 26.32 -35.02 28.68
CA ARG A 230 26.41 -36.41 28.19
C ARG A 230 27.26 -36.54 26.92
N SER A 231 27.17 -35.57 26.00
CA SER A 231 28.02 -35.55 24.80
C SER A 231 29.44 -35.11 25.16
N THR A 232 29.59 -34.14 26.07
CA THR A 232 30.89 -33.75 26.60
C THR A 232 31.64 -34.91 27.26
N ALA A 233 30.94 -35.75 28.03
CA ALA A 233 31.53 -36.94 28.64
C ALA A 233 32.00 -37.98 27.61
N ARG A 234 31.35 -38.09 26.45
CA ARG A 234 31.71 -39.06 25.40
C ARG A 234 32.85 -38.57 24.49
N TYR A 235 32.89 -37.27 24.17
CA TYR A 235 33.84 -36.71 23.22
C TYR A 235 35.06 -36.03 23.88
N GLY A 236 35.04 -35.83 25.20
CA GLY A 236 36.17 -35.24 25.95
C GLY A 236 36.31 -33.73 25.80
N GLU A 237 35.42 -33.08 25.05
CA GLU A 237 35.41 -31.64 24.80
C GLU A 237 34.03 -31.03 25.17
N LEU A 238 33.99 -29.74 25.52
CA LEU A 238 32.73 -29.07 25.80
C LEU A 238 31.85 -29.05 24.53
N MET A 239 30.67 -29.64 24.61
CA MET A 239 29.72 -29.75 23.50
C MET A 239 28.51 -28.91 23.84
N VAL A 240 28.06 -28.06 22.92
CA VAL A 240 26.89 -27.20 23.11
C VAL A 240 25.72 -27.74 22.29
N ARG A 241 24.52 -27.73 22.89
CA ARG A 241 23.28 -28.04 22.19
C ARG A 241 23.07 -27.02 21.07
N ARG A 242 23.10 -27.45 19.80
CA ARG A 242 22.67 -26.60 18.70
C ARG A 242 21.15 -26.47 18.78
N GLU A 243 20.64 -25.25 18.99
CA GLU A 243 19.21 -24.99 18.82
C GLU A 243 18.88 -25.21 17.34
N GLU A 244 18.19 -26.31 17.04
CA GLU A 244 17.47 -26.42 15.79
C GLU A 244 16.29 -25.47 15.88
N GLN A 245 16.35 -24.34 15.17
CA GLN A 245 15.19 -23.49 15.03
C GLN A 245 14.10 -24.34 14.36
N PRO A 246 12.88 -24.42 14.92
CA PRO A 246 11.80 -25.15 14.28
C PRO A 246 11.62 -24.57 12.88
N GLN A 247 11.87 -25.40 11.87
CA GLN A 247 11.86 -24.99 10.48
C GLN A 247 10.39 -24.70 10.12
N LYS A 248 10.02 -23.42 10.13
CA LYS A 248 8.67 -22.99 9.73
C LYS A 248 8.40 -23.49 8.32
N ALA A 249 7.16 -23.94 8.10
CA ALA A 249 6.63 -24.23 6.79
C ALA A 249 6.93 -23.07 5.83
N ARG A 250 7.38 -23.36 4.62
CA ARG A 250 7.71 -22.35 3.61
C ARG A 250 6.65 -22.33 2.54
N CYS A 251 6.14 -21.14 2.22
CA CYS A 251 5.25 -20.95 1.09
C CYS A 251 5.70 -19.79 0.21
N THR A 252 5.74 -20.03 -1.09
CA THR A 252 5.90 -18.98 -2.09
C THR A 252 4.57 -18.77 -2.81
N VAL A 253 4.09 -17.53 -2.77
CA VAL A 253 2.94 -17.06 -3.54
C VAL A 253 3.48 -16.41 -4.81
N LEU A 254 3.29 -17.06 -5.95
CA LEU A 254 3.66 -16.55 -7.26
C LEU A 254 2.48 -15.77 -7.85
N LEU A 255 2.68 -14.49 -8.15
CA LEU A 255 1.72 -13.63 -8.81
C LEU A 255 2.22 -13.34 -10.22
N ASP A 256 1.46 -13.76 -11.23
CA ASP A 256 1.68 -13.36 -12.61
C ASP A 256 1.21 -11.91 -12.80
N THR A 257 2.13 -10.99 -13.06
CA THR A 257 1.87 -9.55 -13.28
C THR A 257 1.94 -9.13 -14.74
N ARG A 258 2.20 -10.07 -15.67
CA ARG A 258 2.37 -9.75 -17.10
C ARG A 258 1.13 -9.09 -17.68
N GLU A 259 1.30 -7.98 -18.39
CA GLU A 259 0.20 -7.26 -19.04
C GLU A 259 -0.53 -8.16 -20.05
N THR A 260 0.23 -8.94 -20.83
CA THR A 260 -0.29 -9.86 -21.86
C THR A 260 -1.13 -11.01 -21.30
N ALA A 261 -0.94 -11.35 -20.02
CA ALA A 261 -1.64 -12.47 -19.37
C ALA A 261 -2.99 -12.06 -18.76
N HIS A 262 -3.24 -10.76 -18.58
CA HIS A 262 -4.44 -10.25 -17.89
C HIS A 262 -5.15 -9.21 -18.75
N PRO A 263 -5.98 -9.65 -19.71
CA PRO A 263 -6.71 -8.71 -20.54
C PRO A 263 -7.81 -8.00 -19.72
N GLY A 264 -7.96 -6.70 -19.95
CA GLY A 264 -8.93 -5.83 -19.27
C GLY A 264 -8.31 -4.97 -18.17
N SER A 265 -9.05 -3.96 -17.72
CA SER A 265 -8.58 -3.01 -16.71
C SER A 265 -9.72 -2.60 -15.79
N GLY A 266 -9.38 -2.12 -14.60
CA GLY A 266 -10.34 -1.63 -13.60
C GLY A 266 -10.43 -2.52 -12.37
N PRO A 267 -11.27 -2.14 -11.38
CA PRO A 267 -11.30 -2.74 -10.05
C PRO A 267 -11.79 -4.20 -10.01
N ASP A 268 -12.57 -4.61 -11.01
CA ASP A 268 -13.10 -5.98 -11.13
C ASP A 268 -12.38 -6.78 -12.23
N SER A 269 -11.15 -6.41 -12.58
CA SER A 269 -10.34 -7.12 -13.58
C SER A 269 -9.74 -8.43 -13.04
N ALA A 270 -9.35 -9.32 -13.94
CA ALA A 270 -8.65 -10.56 -13.62
C ALA A 270 -7.40 -10.30 -12.77
N PHE A 271 -6.63 -9.27 -13.13
CA PHE A 271 -5.43 -8.89 -12.39
C PHE A 271 -5.73 -8.48 -10.94
N GLU A 272 -6.73 -7.62 -10.71
CA GLU A 272 -7.13 -7.24 -9.34
C GLU A 272 -7.58 -8.44 -8.52
N TRP A 273 -8.28 -9.42 -9.14
CA TRP A 273 -8.65 -10.67 -8.48
C TRP A 273 -7.42 -11.50 -8.11
N ALA A 274 -6.44 -11.62 -9.01
CA ALA A 274 -5.19 -12.32 -8.74
C ALA A 274 -4.40 -11.67 -7.60
N VAL A 275 -4.32 -10.32 -7.57
CA VAL A 275 -3.66 -9.56 -6.48
C VAL A 275 -4.40 -9.76 -5.15
N ALA A 276 -5.73 -9.68 -5.13
CA ALA A 276 -6.54 -9.97 -3.94
C ALA A 276 -6.38 -11.43 -3.48
N GLY A 277 -6.28 -12.36 -4.42
CA GLY A 277 -6.06 -13.77 -4.15
C GLY A 277 -4.68 -14.04 -3.52
N ALA A 278 -3.64 -13.42 -4.06
CA ALA A 278 -2.28 -13.47 -3.51
C ALA A 278 -2.22 -12.88 -2.10
N ALA A 279 -2.84 -11.72 -1.89
CA ALA A 279 -2.95 -11.08 -0.57
C ALA A 279 -3.65 -11.98 0.44
N SER A 280 -4.82 -12.53 0.07
CA SER A 280 -5.63 -13.39 0.94
C SER A 280 -4.89 -14.67 1.31
N THR A 281 -4.25 -15.31 0.34
CA THR A 281 -3.43 -16.52 0.57
C THR A 281 -2.25 -16.23 1.48
N ALA A 282 -1.54 -15.11 1.24
CA ALA A 282 -0.36 -14.76 2.01
C ALA A 282 -0.70 -14.48 3.49
N VAL A 283 -1.71 -13.65 3.75
CA VAL A 283 -2.17 -13.35 5.11
C VAL A 283 -2.60 -14.61 5.83
N HIS A 284 -3.42 -15.43 5.17
CA HIS A 284 -3.93 -16.68 5.71
C HIS A 284 -2.83 -17.67 6.12
N LEU A 285 -1.81 -17.83 5.27
CA LEU A 285 -0.70 -18.75 5.54
C LEU A 285 0.24 -18.20 6.62
N LEU A 286 0.46 -16.88 6.66
CA LEU A 286 1.20 -16.23 7.75
C LEU A 286 0.52 -16.45 9.11
N GLU A 287 -0.80 -16.29 9.19
CA GLU A 287 -1.58 -16.53 10.42
C GLU A 287 -1.45 -17.98 10.92
N ARG A 288 -1.25 -18.93 10.00
CA ARG A 288 -1.00 -20.36 10.29
C ARG A 288 0.45 -20.68 10.65
N GLY A 289 1.36 -19.70 10.61
CA GLY A 289 2.76 -19.88 10.95
C GLY A 289 3.64 -20.34 9.78
N PHE A 290 3.15 -20.29 8.54
CA PHE A 290 4.03 -20.40 7.37
C PHE A 290 4.90 -19.15 7.31
N SER A 291 6.14 -19.34 6.86
CA SER A 291 6.96 -18.24 6.36
C SER A 291 6.59 -18.06 4.90
N VAL A 292 6.03 -16.90 4.55
CA VAL A 292 5.52 -16.60 3.21
C VAL A 292 6.44 -15.64 2.48
N ARG A 293 6.62 -15.87 1.18
CA ARG A 293 7.22 -14.94 0.23
C ARG A 293 6.25 -14.70 -0.92
N LEU A 294 6.11 -13.46 -1.36
CA LEU A 294 5.54 -13.09 -2.65
C LEU A 294 6.64 -13.09 -3.70
N LEU A 295 6.39 -13.68 -4.86
CA LEU A 295 7.26 -13.69 -6.03
C LEU A 295 6.44 -13.22 -7.24
N THR A 296 7.00 -12.36 -8.08
CA THR A 296 6.40 -11.96 -9.36
C THR A 296 7.15 -12.59 -10.53
N ASP A 297 6.54 -12.59 -11.72
CA ASP A 297 7.13 -13.05 -12.99
C ASP A 297 8.49 -12.39 -13.30
N THR A 298 8.66 -11.10 -12.96
CA THR A 298 9.91 -10.33 -13.07
C THR A 298 11.05 -10.85 -12.17
N GLY A 299 10.80 -11.84 -11.30
CA GLY A 299 11.75 -12.33 -10.32
C GLY A 299 11.86 -11.46 -9.06
N SER A 300 11.09 -10.37 -8.95
CA SER A 300 11.00 -9.59 -7.72
C SER A 300 10.37 -10.44 -6.62
N SER A 301 11.01 -10.44 -5.44
CA SER A 301 10.52 -11.19 -4.29
C SER A 301 10.40 -10.30 -3.06
N VAL A 302 9.37 -10.57 -2.26
CA VAL A 302 9.11 -9.87 -1.01
C VAL A 302 8.77 -10.89 0.08
N PRO A 303 9.49 -10.94 1.21
CA PRO A 303 10.67 -10.14 1.55
C PRO A 303 11.86 -10.37 0.59
N GLY A 304 12.60 -9.30 0.30
CA GLY A 304 13.59 -9.25 -0.78
C GLY A 304 14.94 -9.93 -0.54
N PRO A 305 15.82 -9.95 -1.56
CA PRO A 305 17.06 -10.73 -1.61
C PRO A 305 18.21 -10.17 -0.75
N ASP A 306 18.13 -8.96 -0.19
CA ASP A 306 19.13 -8.47 0.79
C ASP A 306 18.84 -9.01 2.22
N GLY A 307 17.73 -9.74 2.39
CA GLY A 307 17.54 -10.78 3.41
C GLY A 307 17.86 -12.20 2.91
N ALA A 308 18.53 -12.28 1.75
CA ALA A 308 19.13 -13.42 1.04
C ALA A 308 18.30 -14.70 1.03
N GLY A 309 17.22 -14.73 0.25
CA GLY A 309 16.46 -15.98 0.05
C GLY A 309 15.73 -16.47 1.31
N SER A 310 15.63 -15.65 2.36
CA SER A 310 14.89 -15.97 3.57
C SER A 310 13.40 -15.68 3.43
N PHE A 311 12.59 -16.66 3.81
CA PHE A 311 11.18 -16.43 4.11
C PHE A 311 11.09 -15.53 5.37
N ALA A 312 9.92 -15.00 5.72
CA ALA A 312 9.73 -14.15 6.92
C ALA A 312 9.91 -14.93 8.26
N GLY A 313 11.06 -15.58 8.46
CA GLY A 313 11.33 -16.51 9.55
C GLY A 313 11.50 -15.84 10.91
N GLY A 314 11.88 -14.56 10.96
CA GLY A 314 12.15 -13.81 12.18
C GLY A 314 11.26 -12.59 12.45
N THR A 315 10.41 -12.18 11.50
CA THR A 315 9.51 -11.03 11.66
C THR A 315 8.19 -11.49 12.28
N ASP A 316 7.54 -10.62 13.07
CA ASP A 316 6.16 -10.87 13.51
C ASP A 316 5.25 -11.09 12.29
N SER A 317 4.31 -12.03 12.40
CA SER A 317 3.38 -12.38 11.32
C SER A 317 2.61 -11.16 10.83
N ALA A 318 2.27 -10.24 11.73
CA ALA A 318 1.55 -9.00 11.42
C ALA A 318 2.39 -8.03 10.59
N ASP A 319 3.68 -7.89 10.91
CA ASP A 319 4.61 -7.02 10.16
C ASP A 319 4.88 -7.57 8.77
N ALA A 320 5.08 -8.89 8.66
CA ALA A 320 5.24 -9.57 7.37
C ALA A 320 3.98 -9.40 6.49
N ALA A 321 2.79 -9.57 7.07
CA ALA A 321 1.53 -9.34 6.36
C ALA A 321 1.43 -7.88 5.90
N GLY A 322 1.77 -6.92 6.76
CA GLY A 322 1.76 -5.50 6.42
C GLY A 322 2.68 -5.13 5.27
N LEU A 323 3.89 -5.70 5.25
CA LEU A 323 4.87 -5.49 4.17
C LEU A 323 4.39 -6.09 2.84
N LEU A 324 3.87 -7.32 2.85
CA LEU A 324 3.30 -7.95 1.64
C LEU A 324 2.10 -7.16 1.09
N LEU A 325 1.20 -6.70 1.95
CA LEU A 325 0.04 -5.90 1.56
C LEU A 325 0.46 -4.53 0.99
N ASP A 326 1.49 -3.90 1.56
CA ASP A 326 2.03 -2.63 1.04
C ASP A 326 2.71 -2.79 -0.31
N THR A 327 3.39 -3.93 -0.56
CA THR A 327 3.94 -4.27 -1.88
C THR A 327 2.82 -4.51 -2.88
N LEU A 328 1.82 -5.33 -2.53
CA LEU A 328 0.68 -5.61 -3.40
C LEU A 328 -0.18 -4.37 -3.65
N ALA A 329 -0.18 -3.38 -2.76
CA ALA A 329 -0.86 -2.10 -2.98
C ALA A 329 -0.30 -1.31 -4.16
N VAL A 330 0.97 -1.50 -4.51
CA VAL A 330 1.67 -0.74 -5.56
C VAL A 330 2.19 -1.62 -6.70
N VAL A 331 1.88 -2.92 -6.70
CA VAL A 331 2.23 -3.80 -7.82
C VAL A 331 1.47 -3.33 -9.05
N GLU A 332 2.15 -3.22 -10.19
CA GLU A 332 1.59 -2.86 -11.49
C GLU A 332 1.84 -4.00 -12.48
N HIS A 333 1.33 -3.86 -13.70
CA HIS A 333 1.62 -4.83 -14.75
C HIS A 333 3.10 -4.79 -15.13
N SER A 334 3.68 -5.96 -15.42
CA SER A 334 5.00 -6.08 -16.00
C SER A 334 4.92 -6.16 -17.53
N GLU A 335 5.97 -5.66 -18.18
CA GLU A 335 6.21 -5.79 -19.62
C GLU A 335 6.87 -7.13 -19.99
N GLU A 336 7.02 -8.05 -19.03
CA GLU A 336 7.64 -9.36 -19.25
C GLU A 336 6.76 -10.25 -20.11
N GLU A 337 7.37 -11.00 -21.03
CA GLU A 337 6.64 -11.94 -21.89
C GLU A 337 6.51 -13.34 -21.25
N GLY A 338 7.40 -13.69 -20.31
CA GLY A 338 7.51 -15.05 -19.78
C GLY A 338 7.73 -15.15 -18.27
N LEU A 339 7.93 -16.38 -17.80
CA LEU A 339 8.07 -16.71 -16.37
C LEU A 339 9.50 -17.13 -15.98
N SER A 340 10.48 -16.88 -16.84
CA SER A 340 11.85 -17.38 -16.69
C SER A 340 12.56 -16.78 -15.47
N ALA A 341 12.42 -15.47 -15.24
CA ALA A 341 13.04 -14.81 -14.08
C ALA A 341 12.49 -15.34 -12.75
N ALA A 342 11.17 -15.51 -12.63
CA ALA A 342 10.58 -16.21 -11.49
C ALA A 342 11.11 -17.64 -11.32
N TYR A 343 11.26 -18.39 -12.41
CA TYR A 343 11.81 -19.76 -12.36
C TYR A 343 13.26 -19.80 -11.87
N ASP A 344 14.09 -18.83 -12.27
CA ASP A 344 15.48 -18.74 -11.83
C ASP A 344 15.61 -18.44 -10.34
N VAL A 345 14.69 -17.63 -9.78
CA VAL A 345 14.62 -17.42 -8.32
C VAL A 345 14.25 -18.73 -7.59
N LEU A 346 13.25 -19.45 -8.08
CA LEU A 346 12.83 -20.73 -7.50
C LEU A 346 13.89 -21.83 -7.67
N ARG A 347 14.78 -21.72 -8.68
CA ARG A 347 15.90 -22.64 -8.90
C ARG A 347 16.92 -22.62 -7.76
N GLY A 348 17.11 -21.48 -7.12
CA GLY A 348 18.06 -21.32 -6.03
C GLY A 348 17.56 -21.81 -4.66
N GLY A 349 16.27 -22.15 -4.54
CA GLY A 349 15.61 -22.46 -3.26
C GLY A 349 15.02 -23.88 -3.19
N ASN A 350 14.75 -24.33 -1.96
CA ASN A 350 13.86 -25.47 -1.70
C ASN A 350 12.51 -24.92 -1.23
N GLU A 351 11.48 -25.12 -2.06
CA GLU A 351 10.15 -24.53 -1.89
C GLU A 351 9.20 -25.57 -1.28
N GLY A 352 8.56 -25.22 -0.17
CA GLY A 352 7.58 -26.12 0.47
C GLY A 352 6.28 -26.17 -0.32
N LEU A 353 5.47 -25.13 -0.17
CA LEU A 353 4.20 -24.95 -0.87
C LEU A 353 4.33 -23.81 -1.89
N LEU A 354 3.99 -24.08 -3.15
CA LEU A 354 3.90 -23.08 -4.20
C LEU A 354 2.41 -22.80 -4.50
N VAL A 355 1.96 -21.56 -4.31
CA VAL A 355 0.63 -21.13 -4.73
C VAL A 355 0.79 -20.10 -5.84
N ALA A 356 0.26 -20.38 -7.02
CA ALA A 356 0.40 -19.50 -8.17
C ALA A 356 -0.95 -18.95 -8.63
N PHE A 357 -0.96 -17.67 -8.98
CA PHE A 357 -2.06 -16.98 -9.65
C PHE A 357 -1.60 -16.64 -11.06
N PHE A 358 -2.00 -17.44 -12.03
CA PHE A 358 -1.62 -17.29 -13.43
C PHE A 358 -2.74 -16.62 -14.22
N GLY A 359 -2.37 -15.67 -15.08
CA GLY A 359 -3.24 -15.22 -16.15
C GLY A 359 -3.24 -16.22 -17.31
N ASP A 360 -3.37 -15.69 -18.52
CA ASP A 360 -3.24 -16.49 -19.72
C ASP A 360 -1.81 -17.03 -19.90
N LEU A 361 -1.72 -18.33 -20.20
CA LEU A 361 -0.46 -19.05 -20.44
C LEU A 361 -0.42 -19.64 -21.84
N ASP A 362 0.71 -19.47 -22.54
CA ASP A 362 1.06 -20.26 -23.72
C ASP A 362 1.71 -21.61 -23.34
N GLU A 363 2.08 -22.41 -24.34
CA GLU A 363 2.68 -23.73 -24.14
C GLU A 363 4.08 -23.66 -23.51
N GLU A 364 4.89 -22.66 -23.87
CA GLU A 364 6.23 -22.47 -23.31
C GLU A 364 6.17 -22.08 -21.83
N GLN A 365 5.30 -21.12 -21.50
CA GLN A 365 5.05 -20.65 -20.15
C GLN A 365 4.45 -21.76 -19.28
N ALA A 366 3.53 -22.57 -19.82
CA ALA A 366 3.00 -23.75 -19.14
C ALA A 366 4.11 -24.79 -18.87
N ALA A 367 5.06 -24.98 -19.79
CA ALA A 367 6.22 -25.83 -19.58
C ALA A 367 7.16 -25.27 -18.50
N VAL A 368 7.38 -23.95 -18.45
CA VAL A 368 8.14 -23.29 -17.37
C VAL A 368 7.46 -23.52 -16.02
N ALA A 369 6.15 -23.27 -15.92
CA ALA A 369 5.37 -23.53 -14.71
C ALA A 369 5.43 -25.01 -14.30
N GLY A 370 5.44 -25.94 -15.26
CA GLY A 370 5.66 -27.37 -14.99
C GLY A 370 7.02 -27.65 -14.34
N ARG A 371 8.10 -26.97 -14.78
CA ARG A 371 9.43 -27.08 -14.15
C ARG A 371 9.46 -26.48 -12.75
N MET A 372 8.71 -25.40 -12.49
CA MET A 372 8.58 -24.82 -11.14
C MET A 372 7.97 -25.84 -10.16
N ARG A 373 6.92 -26.57 -10.58
CA ARG A 373 6.30 -27.64 -9.77
C ARG A 373 7.36 -28.63 -9.29
N GLN A 374 8.22 -29.13 -10.18
CA GLN A 374 9.14 -30.23 -9.88
C GLN A 374 10.08 -29.93 -8.69
N ARG A 375 10.28 -28.66 -8.35
CA ARG A 375 11.08 -28.21 -7.19
C ARG A 375 10.29 -27.93 -5.92
N SER A 376 8.96 -27.93 -6.01
CA SER A 376 8.06 -27.70 -4.87
C SER A 376 7.52 -29.03 -4.33
N GLY A 377 7.36 -29.12 -3.01
CA GLY A 377 6.72 -30.27 -2.37
C GLY A 377 5.23 -30.38 -2.72
N ALA A 378 4.56 -29.24 -2.81
CA ALA A 378 3.16 -29.11 -3.18
C ALA A 378 2.93 -27.85 -4.02
N ALA A 379 2.02 -27.93 -5.00
CA ALA A 379 1.74 -26.81 -5.89
C ALA A 379 0.24 -26.67 -6.21
N VAL A 380 -0.29 -25.47 -5.99
CA VAL A 380 -1.68 -25.10 -6.31
C VAL A 380 -1.64 -23.94 -7.31
N ALA A 381 -2.38 -24.05 -8.40
CA ALA A 381 -2.48 -23.01 -9.42
C ALA A 381 -3.93 -22.56 -9.57
N PHE A 382 -4.17 -21.26 -9.43
CA PHE A 382 -5.40 -20.60 -9.84
C PHE A 382 -5.14 -19.97 -11.21
N VAL A 383 -5.83 -20.45 -12.24
CA VAL A 383 -5.64 -20.03 -13.63
C VAL A 383 -6.84 -19.20 -14.04
N LEU A 384 -6.61 -17.91 -14.24
CA LEU A 384 -7.64 -16.96 -14.67
C LEU A 384 -7.89 -17.12 -16.17
N ASP A 385 -9.17 -17.19 -16.55
CA ASP A 385 -9.58 -17.32 -17.95
C ASP A 385 -9.79 -15.95 -18.57
N GLY A 386 -8.74 -15.33 -19.17
CA GLY A 386 -8.81 -13.94 -19.68
C GLY A 386 -10.02 -13.66 -20.58
N ASP A 387 -10.40 -14.65 -21.38
CA ASP A 387 -11.62 -14.70 -22.18
C ASP A 387 -12.92 -14.51 -21.37
N ALA A 388 -13.05 -15.15 -20.21
CA ALA A 388 -14.23 -15.03 -19.38
C ALA A 388 -14.31 -13.63 -18.73
N TRP A 389 -13.17 -13.05 -18.38
CA TRP A 389 -13.05 -11.75 -17.73
C TRP A 389 -13.25 -10.57 -18.69
N THR A 390 -12.89 -10.72 -19.97
CA THR A 390 -13.11 -9.70 -21.01
C THR A 390 -14.56 -9.67 -21.53
N ARG A 391 -15.27 -10.80 -21.51
CA ARG A 391 -16.63 -10.88 -22.06
C ARG A 391 -17.67 -10.08 -21.28
N GLY A 392 -17.52 -9.87 -19.97
CA GLY A 392 -18.65 -9.46 -19.13
C GLY A 392 -19.88 -10.39 -19.30
N PRO A 393 -21.04 -10.08 -18.72
CA PRO A 393 -22.26 -10.85 -18.99
C PRO A 393 -22.74 -10.57 -20.43
N GLY A 394 -22.30 -11.39 -21.40
CA GLY A 394 -22.83 -11.40 -22.77
C GLY A 394 -21.92 -10.91 -23.91
N GLY A 395 -20.61 -10.71 -23.70
CA GLY A 395 -19.70 -10.21 -24.72
C GLY A 395 -19.21 -11.22 -25.78
N ILE A 396 -18.94 -10.70 -26.98
CA ILE A 396 -18.48 -11.40 -28.19
C ILE A 396 -16.97 -11.67 -28.10
N ARG A 397 -16.53 -12.82 -28.63
CA ARG A 397 -15.12 -13.26 -28.66
C ARG A 397 -14.24 -12.31 -29.47
N PHE A 398 -13.14 -11.85 -28.87
CA PHE A 398 -11.92 -11.51 -29.60
C PHE A 398 -10.90 -12.59 -29.29
N SER A 399 -11.00 -13.74 -29.98
CA SER A 399 -10.00 -14.80 -29.81
C SER A 399 -8.77 -14.43 -30.62
N ASP A 400 -7.68 -14.09 -29.94
CA ASP A 400 -6.37 -14.02 -30.57
C ASP A 400 -5.53 -15.18 -30.04
N GLY A 401 -5.45 -16.27 -30.81
CA GLY A 401 -4.43 -17.33 -30.71
C GLY A 401 -4.21 -18.10 -29.39
N GLN A 402 -4.88 -17.76 -28.28
CA GLN A 402 -4.56 -18.32 -26.97
C GLN A 402 -5.11 -19.73 -26.77
N VAL A 403 -4.33 -20.57 -26.09
CA VAL A 403 -4.70 -21.94 -25.71
C VAL A 403 -5.95 -21.90 -24.81
N PRO A 404 -7.02 -22.66 -25.11
CA PRO A 404 -8.22 -22.69 -24.28
C PRO A 404 -7.89 -23.03 -22.81
N VAL A 405 -8.57 -22.41 -21.84
CA VAL A 405 -8.36 -22.65 -20.40
C VAL A 405 -8.34 -24.13 -20.02
N ALA A 406 -9.17 -24.94 -20.67
CA ALA A 406 -9.21 -26.38 -20.45
C ALA A 406 -7.88 -27.09 -20.77
N GLU A 407 -7.22 -26.70 -21.86
CA GLU A 407 -5.95 -27.30 -22.27
C GLU A 407 -4.80 -26.79 -21.40
N ARG A 408 -4.80 -25.51 -21.00
CA ARG A 408 -3.83 -24.95 -20.03
C ARG A 408 -3.90 -25.69 -18.68
N LEU A 409 -5.11 -25.90 -18.17
CA LEU A 409 -5.34 -26.69 -16.96
C LEU A 409 -4.86 -28.13 -17.12
N ARG A 410 -5.05 -28.74 -18.30
CA ARG A 410 -4.58 -30.09 -18.60
C ARG A 410 -3.06 -30.16 -18.56
N LEU A 411 -2.36 -29.21 -19.18
CA LEU A 411 -0.89 -29.15 -19.17
C LEU A 411 -0.34 -29.00 -17.74
N LEU A 412 -0.90 -28.08 -16.94
CA LEU A 412 -0.49 -27.89 -15.55
C LEU A 412 -0.77 -29.13 -14.69
N ARG A 413 -1.94 -29.75 -14.81
CA ARG A 413 -2.29 -30.99 -14.07
C ARG A 413 -1.36 -32.14 -14.44
N LYS A 414 -1.04 -32.31 -15.73
CA LYS A 414 -0.07 -33.31 -16.21
C LYS A 414 1.32 -33.08 -15.61
N ALA A 415 1.69 -31.82 -15.36
CA ALA A 415 2.93 -31.46 -14.68
C ALA A 415 2.88 -31.60 -13.14
N GLY A 416 1.74 -32.03 -12.58
CA GLY A 416 1.58 -32.30 -11.14
C GLY A 416 1.09 -31.12 -10.32
N TRP A 417 0.50 -30.09 -10.95
CA TRP A 417 -0.19 -28.99 -10.26
C TRP A 417 -1.62 -29.35 -9.89
N THR A 418 -2.06 -28.91 -8.71
CA THR A 418 -3.49 -28.81 -8.42
C THR A 418 -4.04 -27.54 -9.07
N ALA A 419 -4.40 -27.63 -10.36
CA ALA A 419 -4.84 -26.47 -11.14
C ALA A 419 -6.37 -26.30 -11.18
N LEU A 420 -6.86 -25.10 -10.84
CA LEU A 420 -8.26 -24.71 -10.77
C LEU A 420 -8.53 -23.54 -11.73
N PRO A 421 -9.61 -23.58 -12.54
CA PRO A 421 -10.05 -22.42 -13.31
C PRO A 421 -10.60 -21.35 -12.37
N VAL A 422 -10.43 -20.08 -12.75
CA VAL A 422 -11.06 -18.93 -12.10
C VAL A 422 -11.88 -18.15 -13.12
N THR A 423 -13.16 -17.99 -12.83
CA THR A 423 -14.12 -17.21 -13.62
C THR A 423 -14.63 -15.99 -12.85
N PRO A 424 -15.14 -14.95 -13.53
CA PRO A 424 -15.74 -13.80 -12.85
C PRO A 424 -16.87 -14.23 -11.91
N GLY A 425 -16.80 -13.78 -10.67
CA GLY A 425 -17.78 -14.12 -9.62
C GLY A 425 -17.36 -15.28 -8.71
N ASP A 426 -16.30 -16.02 -9.04
CA ASP A 426 -15.75 -17.03 -8.13
C ASP A 426 -15.10 -16.37 -6.90
N THR A 427 -15.47 -16.85 -5.72
CA THR A 427 -14.83 -16.47 -4.45
C THR A 427 -13.57 -17.31 -4.23
N LEU A 428 -12.50 -16.70 -3.73
CA LEU A 428 -11.26 -17.44 -3.45
C LEU A 428 -11.49 -18.50 -2.37
N ALA A 429 -12.33 -18.23 -1.37
CA ALA A 429 -12.64 -19.19 -0.31
C ALA A 429 -13.22 -20.52 -0.83
N ALA A 430 -14.07 -20.48 -1.87
CA ALA A 430 -14.63 -21.68 -2.49
C ALA A 430 -13.57 -22.47 -3.27
N LEU A 431 -12.76 -21.79 -4.09
CA LEU A 431 -11.69 -22.41 -4.85
C LEU A 431 -10.59 -22.99 -3.94
N TRP A 432 -10.29 -22.31 -2.84
CA TRP A 432 -9.37 -22.79 -1.80
C TRP A 432 -9.85 -24.09 -1.16
N ARG A 433 -11.15 -24.23 -0.92
CA ARG A 433 -11.75 -25.49 -0.44
C ARG A 433 -11.61 -26.62 -1.46
N ALA A 434 -11.95 -26.35 -2.72
CA ALA A 434 -11.81 -27.33 -3.80
C ALA A 434 -10.36 -27.77 -4.02
N ALA A 435 -9.37 -26.90 -3.80
CA ALA A 435 -7.95 -27.22 -3.89
C ALA A 435 -7.55 -28.30 -2.87
N GLY A 436 -8.00 -28.18 -1.62
CA GLY A 436 -7.68 -29.15 -0.59
C GLY A 436 -8.42 -30.48 -0.73
N GLU A 437 -9.64 -30.48 -1.25
CA GLU A 437 -10.38 -31.73 -1.54
C GLU A 437 -9.68 -32.55 -2.63
N ARG A 438 -9.24 -31.91 -3.73
CA ARG A 438 -8.52 -32.58 -4.82
C ARG A 438 -7.17 -33.14 -4.41
N THR A 439 -6.55 -32.48 -3.45
CA THR A 439 -5.29 -32.92 -2.87
C THR A 439 -5.45 -34.21 -2.03
N GLY A 440 -6.58 -34.36 -1.35
CA GLY A 440 -6.83 -35.47 -0.43
C GLY A 440 -7.33 -36.76 -1.10
N ALA A 441 -7.66 -36.72 -2.41
CA ALA A 441 -8.13 -37.89 -3.13
C ALA A 441 -6.93 -38.73 -3.64
N PRO A 442 -6.74 -39.98 -3.17
CA PRO A 442 -5.77 -40.88 -3.78
C PRO A 442 -6.20 -41.16 -5.23
N GLU A 443 -5.27 -41.03 -6.18
CA GLU A 443 -5.46 -41.56 -7.54
C GLU A 443 -5.73 -43.06 -7.43
N THR A 444 -7.00 -43.48 -7.51
CA THR A 444 -7.36 -44.86 -7.80
C THR A 444 -6.89 -45.15 -9.21
N VAL A 445 -5.67 -45.65 -9.32
CA VAL A 445 -5.16 -46.33 -10.51
C VAL A 445 -6.08 -47.52 -10.74
N ALA A 446 -7.03 -47.35 -11.66
CA ALA A 446 -7.82 -48.44 -12.20
C ALA A 446 -6.90 -49.32 -13.07
N GLY A 447 -6.16 -50.20 -12.41
CA GLY A 447 -5.46 -51.31 -13.04
C GLY A 447 -6.49 -52.33 -13.53
N GLY A 448 -7.06 -52.08 -14.71
CA GLY A 448 -7.82 -53.07 -15.46
C GLY A 448 -6.87 -54.13 -15.98
N ARG A 449 -6.80 -55.27 -15.28
CA ARG A 449 -6.39 -56.54 -15.88
C ARG A 449 -7.54 -57.06 -16.74
N SER A 450 -7.29 -57.22 -18.03
CA SER A 450 -7.90 -58.24 -18.89
C SER A 450 -7.02 -58.41 -20.10
#